data_AF-A0A1R2ALB3-F1
#
_entry.id   AF-A0A1R2ALB3-F1
#
_cell.length_a   1.000
_cell.length_b   1.000
_cell.length_c   1.000
_cell.angle_alpha   90.00
_cell.angle_beta   90.00
_cell.angle_gamma   90.00
#
_symmetry.space_group_name_H-M   'P 1'
#
loop_
_entity.id
_entity.type
_entity.pdbx_description
1 polymer ?
#
loop_
_entity_poly.entity_id
_entity_poly.type
_entity_poly.pdbx_seq_one_letter_code
_entity_poly.pdbx_strand_id
1 'polypeptide(L)'
;MDQSCGIPGCPEKASYECACKENYKFCKQHMEKHSALTYCLAKALDKGTLLFMIRTKQNALDNLSTEITQLAKIMITKISNCLKENLTYISKEKRLIYNFIVNNQNEQADNLFAWAKNLQLLERNKVDFINSIKNILFIDPNFVNEMTTIEDLQRKCEKLESDYKMSNEKIQLQENQILKYEEICQKLSSDDKLKSEVKTLQKDLEQTDSKCKLLESEIVKCNKMIEDMQAKIKHYETNLQSRQISLDQASTEMDALEIDTVNKKTIEETKEIPIQDLSKSQVTNKSLVEASSNIQDSKPKFVYKSVGNF
;
A
#
# COMPACT_ATOMS: atom_id res chain seq x y z
N MET A 1 -8.68 9.20 40.41
CA MET A 1 -9.54 9.66 39.29
C MET A 1 -9.57 11.17 39.33
N ASP A 2 -9.35 11.82 38.19
CA ASP A 2 -9.36 13.28 38.09
C ASP A 2 -10.79 13.81 38.33
N GLN A 3 -10.95 14.74 39.28
CA GLN A 3 -12.23 15.36 39.62
C GLN A 3 -12.41 16.71 38.92
N SER A 4 -11.48 17.11 38.06
CA SER A 4 -11.52 18.39 37.34
C SER A 4 -12.55 18.37 36.19
N CYS A 5 -13.07 19.54 35.86
CA CYS A 5 -13.86 19.74 34.65
C CYS A 5 -12.97 19.53 33.41
N GLY A 6 -13.46 18.79 32.42
CA GLY A 6 -12.74 18.49 31.17
C GLY A 6 -12.56 19.67 30.21
N ILE A 7 -12.87 20.90 30.65
CA ILE A 7 -12.64 22.12 29.88
C ILE A 7 -11.27 22.68 30.28
N PRO A 8 -10.32 22.82 29.34
CA PRO A 8 -8.98 23.33 29.63
C PRO A 8 -9.02 24.67 30.38
N GLY A 9 -8.29 24.76 31.49
CA GLY A 9 -8.21 25.97 32.31
C GLY A 9 -9.41 26.20 33.24
N CYS A 10 -10.39 25.29 33.30
CA CYS A 10 -11.48 25.39 34.27
C CYS A 10 -11.00 24.94 35.66
N PRO A 11 -11.05 25.79 36.70
CA PRO A 11 -10.63 25.41 38.05
C PRO A 11 -11.69 24.58 38.81
N GLU A 12 -12.91 24.49 38.28
CA GLU A 12 -14.05 23.86 38.95
C GLU A 12 -14.00 22.33 38.86
N LYS A 13 -14.55 21.68 39.89
CA LYS A 13 -14.73 20.23 39.89
C LYS A 13 -15.89 19.80 38.99
N ALA A 14 -15.73 18.67 38.33
CA ALA A 14 -16.82 18.06 37.58
C ALA A 14 -17.95 17.62 38.52
N SER A 15 -19.17 18.02 38.19
CA SER A 15 -20.39 17.66 38.91
C SER A 15 -21.34 16.84 38.04
N TYR A 16 -21.03 16.65 36.76
CA TYR A 16 -21.83 15.91 35.80
C TYR A 16 -20.93 15.12 34.84
N GLU A 17 -21.41 13.96 34.40
CA GLU A 17 -20.87 13.15 33.31
C GLU A 17 -21.90 13.17 32.19
N CYS A 18 -21.49 13.54 30.97
CA CYS A 18 -22.40 13.58 29.83
C CYS A 18 -22.59 12.19 29.22
N ALA A 19 -23.72 11.96 28.53
CA ALA A 19 -24.00 10.71 27.82
C ALA A 19 -23.40 10.65 26.39
N CYS A 20 -22.52 11.60 26.02
CA CYS A 20 -21.82 11.54 24.74
C CYS A 20 -20.81 10.38 24.73
N LYS A 21 -20.37 9.98 23.53
CA LYS A 21 -19.44 8.85 23.32
C LYS A 21 -18.15 8.90 24.16
N GLU A 22 -17.71 10.10 24.56
CA GLU A 22 -16.49 10.31 25.35
C GLU A 22 -16.72 10.47 26.85
N ASN A 23 -17.98 10.42 27.34
CA ASN A 23 -18.35 10.55 28.75
C ASN A 23 -17.63 11.72 29.46
N TYR A 24 -17.59 12.89 28.81
CA TYR A 24 -16.90 14.05 29.35
C TYR A 24 -17.49 14.48 30.70
N LYS A 25 -16.60 14.89 31.59
CA LYS A 25 -16.95 15.34 32.94
C LYS A 25 -16.93 16.85 32.98
N PHE A 26 -18.05 17.47 33.34
CA PHE A 26 -18.20 18.93 33.34
C PHE A 26 -18.60 19.44 34.71
N CYS A 27 -18.15 20.65 35.05
CA CYS A 27 -18.82 21.43 36.11
C CYS A 27 -20.23 21.82 35.62
N LYS A 28 -21.10 22.25 36.53
CA LYS A 28 -22.50 22.59 36.21
C LYS A 28 -22.63 23.55 35.03
N GLN A 29 -21.85 24.64 35.04
CA GLN A 29 -21.90 25.68 34.01
C GLN A 29 -21.50 25.14 32.62
N HIS A 30 -20.45 24.32 32.56
CA HIS A 30 -20.02 23.74 31.30
C HIS A 30 -20.97 22.65 30.80
N MET A 31 -21.62 21.91 31.71
CA MET A 31 -22.64 20.94 31.32
C MET A 31 -23.88 21.61 30.72
N GLU A 32 -24.34 22.73 31.30
CA GLU A 32 -25.47 23.50 30.77
C GLU A 32 -25.19 24.01 29.36
N LYS A 33 -24.00 24.57 29.12
CA LYS A 33 -23.57 24.99 27.78
C LYS A 33 -23.52 23.82 26.80
N HIS A 34 -22.92 22.71 27.22
CA HIS A 34 -22.82 21.51 26.39
C HIS A 34 -24.20 20.93 26.04
N SER A 35 -25.09 20.81 27.04
CA SER A 35 -26.46 20.30 26.86
C SER A 35 -27.29 21.23 25.96
N ALA A 36 -27.16 22.55 26.08
CA ALA A 36 -27.86 23.50 25.21
C ALA A 36 -27.44 23.38 23.74
N LEU A 37 -26.15 23.08 23.48
CA LEU A 37 -25.62 22.94 22.12
C LEU A 37 -25.93 21.58 21.49
N THR A 38 -25.96 20.51 22.30
CA THR A 38 -25.96 19.13 21.79
C THR A 38 -27.20 18.32 22.21
N TYR A 39 -28.09 18.89 23.02
CA TYR A 39 -29.22 18.21 23.65
C TYR A 39 -28.81 16.95 24.44
N CYS A 40 -27.60 16.95 25.00
CA CYS A 40 -27.03 15.83 25.73
C CYS A 40 -27.62 15.70 27.14
N LEU A 41 -27.94 14.45 27.53
CA LEU A 41 -28.35 14.10 28.89
C LEU A 41 -27.15 14.03 29.82
N ALA A 42 -27.31 14.56 31.04
CA ALA A 42 -26.28 14.60 32.07
C ALA A 42 -26.60 13.62 33.21
N LYS A 43 -25.59 12.89 33.67
CA LYS A 43 -25.64 12.16 34.94
C LYS A 43 -24.91 12.95 36.00
N ALA A 44 -25.56 13.30 37.10
CA ALA A 44 -24.91 14.01 38.20
C ALA A 44 -23.83 13.13 38.85
N LEU A 45 -22.64 13.71 39.03
CA LEU A 45 -21.50 13.18 39.79
C LEU A 45 -21.42 13.77 41.19
N ASP A 46 -22.43 14.51 41.63
CA ASP A 46 -22.41 15.09 42.96
C ASP A 46 -22.26 13.98 44.01
N LYS A 47 -21.53 14.31 45.08
CA LYS A 47 -21.20 13.36 46.14
C LYS A 47 -22.45 12.74 46.77
N GLY A 48 -23.58 13.45 46.79
CA GLY A 48 -24.86 12.97 47.26
C GLY A 48 -25.43 11.86 46.38
N THR A 49 -25.43 12.04 45.06
CA THR A 49 -25.86 11.01 44.10
C THR A 49 -25.00 9.74 44.19
N LEU A 50 -23.68 9.88 44.28
CA LEU A 50 -22.78 8.73 44.46
C LEU A 50 -23.03 8.01 45.80
N LEU A 51 -23.17 8.75 46.90
CA LEU A 51 -23.49 8.16 48.22
C LEU A 51 -24.85 7.48 48.22
N PHE A 52 -25.84 8.06 47.54
CA PHE A 52 -27.15 7.44 47.36
C PHE A 52 -27.04 6.11 46.62
N MET A 53 -26.31 6.07 45.49
CA MET A 53 -26.08 4.82 44.75
C MET A 53 -25.38 3.77 45.61
N ILE A 54 -24.31 4.13 46.32
CA ILE A 54 -23.60 3.23 47.23
C ILE A 54 -24.58 2.68 48.28
N ARG A 55 -25.37 3.55 48.90
CA ARG A 55 -26.34 3.16 49.92
C ARG A 55 -27.42 2.24 49.35
N THR A 56 -27.93 2.50 48.16
CA THR A 56 -28.90 1.61 47.50
C THR A 56 -28.31 0.21 47.26
N LYS A 57 -27.04 0.12 46.86
CA LYS A 57 -26.36 -1.16 46.67
C LYS A 57 -26.10 -1.90 47.99
N GLN A 58 -25.69 -1.17 49.03
CA GLN A 58 -25.53 -1.72 50.38
C GLN A 58 -26.87 -2.23 50.94
N ASN A 59 -27.94 -1.45 50.80
CA ASN A 59 -29.28 -1.84 51.21
C ASN A 59 -29.73 -3.15 50.52
N ALA A 60 -29.34 -3.39 49.26
CA ALA A 60 -29.65 -4.64 48.57
C ALA A 60 -28.94 -5.84 49.22
N LEU A 61 -27.69 -5.68 49.66
CA LEU A 61 -26.96 -6.71 50.40
C LEU A 61 -27.54 -6.91 51.80
N ASP A 62 -27.95 -5.83 52.47
CA ASP A 62 -28.62 -5.91 53.78
C ASP A 62 -29.97 -6.63 53.68
N ASN A 63 -30.72 -6.39 52.60
CA ASN A 63 -31.95 -7.11 52.29
C ASN A 63 -31.68 -8.60 52.07
N LEU A 64 -30.68 -8.95 51.26
CA LEU A 64 -30.29 -10.35 51.04
C LEU A 64 -29.87 -11.05 52.34
N SER A 65 -29.10 -10.36 53.19
CA SER A 65 -28.73 -10.85 54.53
C SER A 65 -29.95 -11.10 55.42
N THR A 66 -30.92 -10.19 55.36
CA THR A 66 -32.20 -10.33 56.07
C THR A 66 -33.00 -11.52 55.55
N GLU A 67 -33.11 -11.69 54.24
CA GLU A 67 -33.81 -12.81 53.60
C GLU A 67 -33.19 -14.15 53.97
N ILE A 68 -31.86 -14.30 53.91
CA ILE A 68 -31.16 -15.53 54.33
C ILE A 68 -31.42 -15.82 55.81
N THR A 69 -31.40 -14.80 56.65
CA THR A 69 -31.70 -14.94 58.08
C THR A 69 -33.15 -15.38 58.31
N GLN A 70 -34.11 -14.82 57.57
CA GLN A 70 -35.53 -15.20 57.65
C GLN A 70 -35.74 -16.63 57.17
N LEU A 71 -35.12 -17.02 56.06
CA LEU A 71 -35.17 -18.38 55.54
C LEU A 71 -34.63 -19.39 56.56
N ALA A 72 -33.48 -19.10 57.18
CA ALA A 72 -32.92 -19.94 58.24
C ALA A 72 -33.90 -20.10 59.42
N LYS A 73 -34.55 -19.01 59.87
CA LYS A 73 -35.58 -19.07 60.93
C LYS A 73 -36.77 -19.95 60.54
N ILE A 74 -37.23 -19.86 59.29
CA ILE A 74 -38.31 -20.71 58.77
C ILE A 74 -37.88 -22.19 58.80
N MET A 75 -36.67 -22.50 58.33
CA MET A 75 -36.13 -23.87 58.32
C MET A 75 -36.03 -24.45 59.74
N ILE A 76 -35.49 -23.68 60.70
CA ILE A 76 -35.41 -24.08 62.11
C ILE A 76 -36.80 -24.39 62.68
N THR A 77 -37.79 -23.54 62.37
CA THR A 77 -39.17 -23.73 62.83
C THR A 77 -39.77 -25.01 62.26
N LYS A 78 -39.58 -25.28 60.96
CA LYS A 78 -40.07 -26.50 60.30
C LYS A 78 -39.41 -27.76 60.87
N ILE A 79 -38.10 -27.74 61.09
CA ILE A 79 -37.36 -28.85 61.71
C ILE A 79 -37.89 -29.11 63.14
N SER A 80 -38.12 -28.05 63.92
CA SER A 80 -38.63 -28.16 65.29
C SER A 80 -40.04 -28.74 65.35
N ASN A 81 -40.91 -28.35 64.41
CA ASN A 81 -42.27 -28.91 64.32
C ASN A 81 -42.24 -30.39 63.96
N CYS A 82 -41.44 -30.78 62.96
CA CYS A 82 -41.26 -32.18 62.57
C CYS A 82 -40.74 -33.03 63.75
N LEU A 83 -39.79 -32.50 64.53
CA LEU A 83 -39.31 -33.16 65.75
C LEU A 83 -40.45 -33.37 66.75
N LYS A 84 -41.27 -32.35 67.00
CA LYS A 84 -42.41 -32.44 67.94
C LYS A 84 -43.45 -33.47 67.48
N GLU A 85 -43.76 -33.51 66.20
CA GLU A 85 -44.66 -34.50 65.60
C GLU A 85 -44.11 -35.92 65.78
N ASN A 86 -42.82 -36.13 65.48
CA ASN A 86 -42.16 -37.42 65.65
C ASN A 86 -42.14 -37.88 67.11
N LEU A 87 -41.83 -36.98 68.06
CA LEU A 87 -41.86 -37.31 69.50
C LEU A 87 -43.27 -37.65 69.99
N THR A 88 -44.29 -36.96 69.46
CA THR A 88 -45.70 -37.26 69.76
C THR A 88 -46.08 -38.63 69.21
N TYR A 89 -45.67 -38.96 67.98
CA TYR A 89 -45.88 -40.27 67.38
C TYR A 89 -45.20 -41.38 68.19
N ILE A 90 -43.91 -41.24 68.52
CA ILE A 90 -43.16 -42.19 69.37
C ILE A 90 -43.86 -42.40 70.72
N SER A 91 -44.41 -41.33 71.32
CA SER A 91 -45.14 -41.43 72.59
C SER A 91 -46.47 -42.17 72.46
N LYS A 92 -47.13 -42.13 71.29
CA LYS A 92 -48.30 -42.97 71.00
C LYS A 92 -47.89 -44.43 70.86
N GLU A 93 -46.86 -44.71 70.07
CA GLU A 93 -46.35 -46.07 69.87
C GLU A 93 -45.89 -46.72 71.19
N LYS A 94 -45.21 -45.98 72.06
CA LYS A 94 -44.86 -46.45 73.41
C LYS A 94 -46.07 -46.90 74.23
N ARG A 95 -47.20 -46.19 74.14
CA ARG A 95 -48.45 -46.58 74.82
C ARG A 95 -49.08 -47.81 74.19
N LEU A 96 -48.97 -47.98 72.87
CA LEU A 96 -49.44 -49.18 72.18
C LEU A 96 -48.67 -50.42 72.64
N ILE A 97 -47.34 -50.34 72.76
CA ILE A 97 -46.52 -51.43 73.32
C ILE A 97 -47.03 -51.83 74.70
N TYR A 98 -47.24 -50.87 75.60
CA TYR A 98 -47.78 -51.14 76.93
C TYR A 98 -49.13 -51.86 76.88
N ASN A 99 -50.05 -51.38 76.03
CA ASN A 99 -51.37 -51.99 75.88
C ASN A 99 -51.28 -53.42 75.33
N PHE A 100 -50.41 -53.70 74.35
CA PHE A 100 -50.21 -55.04 73.82
C PHE A 100 -49.72 -56.00 74.90
N ILE A 101 -48.75 -55.57 75.72
CA ILE A 101 -48.23 -56.40 76.82
C ILE A 101 -49.33 -56.71 77.84
N VAL A 102 -50.10 -55.71 78.29
CA VAL A 102 -51.20 -55.90 79.25
C VAL A 102 -52.27 -56.87 78.72
N ASN A 103 -52.48 -56.92 77.41
CA ASN A 103 -53.43 -57.80 76.76
C ASN A 103 -52.84 -59.15 76.29
N ASN A 104 -51.63 -59.53 76.73
CA ASN A 104 -50.91 -60.75 76.33
C ASN A 104 -50.64 -60.88 74.81
N GLN A 105 -50.52 -59.75 74.09
CA GLN A 105 -50.23 -59.66 72.66
C GLN A 105 -48.73 -59.41 72.42
N ASN A 106 -47.88 -60.32 72.89
CA ASN A 106 -46.42 -60.10 72.93
C ASN A 106 -45.78 -59.99 71.53
N GLU A 107 -46.27 -60.76 70.56
CA GLU A 107 -45.72 -60.73 69.20
C GLU A 107 -45.87 -59.34 68.54
N GLN A 108 -47.02 -58.68 68.73
CA GLN A 108 -47.26 -57.32 68.23
C GLN A 108 -46.33 -56.30 68.89
N ALA A 109 -46.08 -56.45 70.20
CA ALA A 109 -45.14 -55.60 70.93
C ALA A 109 -43.70 -55.79 70.42
N ASP A 110 -43.27 -57.04 70.21
CA ASP A 110 -41.94 -57.38 69.71
C ASP A 110 -41.70 -56.85 68.28
N ASN A 111 -42.72 -56.95 67.42
CA ASN A 111 -42.67 -56.38 66.06
C ASN A 111 -42.46 -54.86 66.07
N LEU A 112 -43.18 -54.14 66.94
CA LEU A 112 -43.04 -52.69 67.07
C LEU A 112 -41.69 -52.29 67.67
N PHE A 113 -41.19 -53.07 68.62
CA PHE A 113 -39.85 -52.90 69.17
C PHE A 113 -38.76 -53.11 68.10
N ALA A 114 -38.86 -54.18 67.30
CA ALA A 114 -37.93 -54.45 66.21
C ALA A 114 -37.93 -53.34 65.16
N TRP A 115 -39.12 -52.84 64.78
CA TRP A 115 -39.25 -51.67 63.90
C TRP A 115 -38.49 -50.46 64.44
N ALA A 116 -38.69 -50.12 65.73
CA ALA A 116 -38.03 -48.97 66.35
C ALA A 116 -36.50 -49.11 66.36
N LYS A 117 -35.99 -50.33 66.61
CA LYS A 117 -34.56 -50.64 66.59
C LYS A 117 -33.94 -50.46 65.19
N ASN A 118 -34.69 -50.79 64.15
CA ASN A 118 -34.23 -50.71 62.76
C ASN A 118 -34.21 -49.28 62.19
N LEU A 119 -34.75 -48.27 62.88
CA LEU A 119 -34.81 -46.90 62.36
C LEU A 119 -33.43 -46.20 62.25
N GLN A 120 -32.43 -46.63 63.03
CA GLN A 120 -31.03 -46.14 63.04
C GLN A 120 -30.86 -44.64 62.67
N LEU A 121 -31.64 -43.76 63.32
CA LEU A 121 -31.75 -42.35 62.90
C LEU A 121 -30.42 -41.58 62.98
N LEU A 122 -29.51 -42.01 63.87
CA LEU A 122 -28.18 -41.42 64.05
C LEU A 122 -27.21 -41.73 62.90
N GLU A 123 -27.48 -42.79 62.14
CA GLU A 123 -26.67 -43.24 61.01
C GLU A 123 -27.13 -42.64 59.68
N ARG A 124 -28.25 -41.88 59.67
CA ARG A 124 -28.70 -41.18 58.47
C ARG A 124 -27.62 -40.22 57.97
N ASN A 125 -27.47 -40.16 56.65
CA ASN A 125 -26.34 -39.51 55.98
C ASN A 125 -26.25 -38.00 56.30
N LYS A 126 -25.41 -37.67 57.28
CA LYS A 126 -25.13 -36.29 57.70
C LYS A 126 -24.57 -35.45 56.55
N VAL A 127 -23.85 -36.07 55.63
CA VAL A 127 -23.25 -35.39 54.47
C VAL A 127 -24.34 -34.89 53.54
N ASP A 128 -25.37 -35.70 53.27
CA ASP A 128 -26.49 -35.30 52.40
C ASP A 128 -27.28 -34.14 52.99
N PHE A 129 -27.50 -34.16 54.31
CA PHE A 129 -28.15 -33.04 55.00
C PHE A 129 -27.31 -31.77 54.89
N ILE A 130 -26.02 -31.82 55.22
CA ILE A 130 -25.12 -30.66 55.13
C ILE A 130 -25.07 -30.12 53.70
N ASN A 131 -24.98 -30.98 52.69
CA ASN A 131 -24.96 -30.57 51.28
C ASN A 131 -26.28 -29.93 50.87
N SER A 132 -27.42 -30.46 51.33
CA SER A 132 -28.73 -29.87 51.08
C SER A 132 -28.84 -28.47 51.69
N ILE A 133 -28.35 -28.28 52.92
CA ILE A 133 -28.34 -26.96 53.56
C ILE A 133 -27.42 -25.99 52.83
N LYS A 134 -26.23 -26.44 52.41
CA LYS A 134 -25.31 -25.61 51.60
C LYS A 134 -25.99 -25.17 50.30
N ASN A 135 -26.64 -26.08 49.58
CA ASN A 135 -27.31 -25.72 48.33
C ASN A 135 -28.45 -24.70 48.51
N ILE A 136 -29.07 -24.65 49.69
CA ILE A 136 -30.17 -23.71 49.98
C ILE A 136 -29.67 -22.34 50.45
N LEU A 137 -28.60 -22.31 51.26
CA LEU A 137 -28.17 -21.10 51.97
C LEU A 137 -26.82 -20.52 51.52
N PHE A 138 -26.03 -21.26 50.76
CA PHE A 138 -24.67 -20.85 50.41
C PHE A 138 -24.68 -19.91 49.21
N ILE A 139 -24.16 -18.70 49.40
CA ILE A 139 -23.77 -17.81 48.30
C ILE A 139 -22.37 -18.23 47.87
N ASP A 140 -22.22 -18.71 46.64
CA ASP A 140 -20.92 -19.13 46.13
C ASP A 140 -19.97 -17.91 46.02
N PRO A 141 -18.86 -17.87 46.78
CA PRO A 141 -17.88 -16.79 46.68
C PRO A 141 -17.21 -16.73 45.31
N ASN A 142 -17.22 -17.81 44.52
CA ASN A 142 -16.69 -17.80 43.15
C ASN A 142 -17.45 -16.84 42.22
N PHE A 143 -18.70 -16.50 42.55
CA PHE A 143 -19.48 -15.52 41.78
C PHE A 143 -18.81 -14.14 41.75
N VAL A 144 -18.09 -13.76 42.83
CA VAL A 144 -17.32 -12.51 42.87
C VAL A 144 -16.15 -12.56 41.89
N ASN A 145 -15.46 -13.70 41.80
CA ASN A 145 -14.36 -13.91 40.84
C ASN A 145 -14.87 -13.90 39.39
N GLU A 146 -16.03 -14.52 39.13
CA GLU A 146 -16.69 -14.46 37.82
C GLU A 146 -17.02 -13.01 37.44
N MET A 147 -17.53 -12.21 38.37
CA MET A 147 -17.84 -10.80 38.12
C MET A 147 -16.59 -9.99 37.79
N THR A 148 -15.47 -10.18 38.51
CA THR A 148 -14.20 -9.52 38.13
C THR A 148 -13.68 -9.96 36.76
N THR A 149 -13.90 -11.22 36.38
CA THR A 149 -13.53 -11.74 35.07
C THR A 149 -14.37 -11.10 33.96
N ILE A 150 -15.66 -10.91 34.21
CA ILE A 150 -16.57 -10.21 33.29
C ILE A 150 -16.14 -8.75 33.09
N GLU A 151 -15.80 -8.03 34.17
CA GLU A 151 -15.29 -6.65 34.09
C GLU A 151 -13.99 -6.56 33.28
N ASP A 152 -13.07 -7.51 33.47
CA ASP A 152 -11.83 -7.60 32.70
C ASP A 152 -12.09 -7.86 31.22
N LEU A 153 -13.03 -8.76 30.90
CA LEU A 153 -13.43 -9.04 29.52
C LEU A 153 -14.10 -7.83 28.89
N GLN A 154 -14.96 -7.12 29.62
CA GLN A 154 -15.61 -5.91 29.13
C GLN A 154 -14.59 -4.82 28.79
N ARG A 155 -13.61 -4.58 29.66
CA ARG A 155 -12.50 -3.64 29.38
C ARG A 155 -11.70 -4.02 28.15
N LYS A 156 -11.48 -5.32 27.90
CA LYS A 156 -10.80 -5.80 26.68
C LYS A 156 -11.65 -5.54 25.43
N CYS A 157 -12.96 -5.77 25.50
CA CYS A 157 -13.88 -5.48 24.40
C CYS A 157 -13.91 -4.00 24.04
N GLU A 158 -14.01 -3.11 25.04
CA GLU A 158 -14.00 -1.65 24.84
C GLU A 158 -12.72 -1.18 24.17
N LYS A 159 -11.56 -1.73 24.58
CA LYS A 159 -10.28 -1.44 23.93
C LYS A 159 -10.26 -1.91 22.47
N LEU A 160 -10.70 -3.13 22.19
CA LEU A 160 -10.76 -3.67 20.83
C LEU A 160 -11.68 -2.85 19.92
N GLU A 161 -12.81 -2.39 20.44
CA GLU A 161 -13.73 -1.53 19.68
C GLU A 161 -13.09 -0.18 19.34
N SER A 162 -12.35 0.42 20.28
CA SER A 162 -11.58 1.65 20.05
C SER A 162 -10.49 1.44 18.99
N ASP A 163 -9.72 0.35 19.09
CA ASP A 163 -8.68 0.00 18.13
C ASP A 163 -9.26 -0.24 16.72
N TYR A 164 -10.40 -0.95 16.64
CA TYR A 164 -11.12 -1.17 15.39
C TYR A 164 -11.59 0.15 14.75
N LYS A 165 -12.16 1.06 15.55
CA LYS A 165 -12.61 2.38 15.07
C LYS A 165 -11.45 3.18 14.47
N MET A 166 -10.31 3.25 15.16
CA MET A 166 -9.12 3.95 14.67
C MET A 166 -8.59 3.32 13.36
N SER A 167 -8.57 1.99 13.29
CA SER A 167 -8.14 1.28 12.08
C SER A 167 -9.08 1.58 10.90
N ASN A 168 -10.39 1.63 11.14
CA ASN A 168 -11.38 1.92 10.11
C ASN A 168 -11.26 3.37 9.59
N GLU A 169 -11.03 4.35 10.47
CA GLU A 169 -10.75 5.73 10.09
C GLU A 169 -9.48 5.84 9.21
N LYS A 170 -8.44 5.06 9.52
CA LYS A 170 -7.22 4.99 8.71
C LYS A 170 -7.47 4.37 7.32
N ILE A 171 -8.27 3.31 7.25
CA ILE A 171 -8.66 2.67 5.99
C ILE A 171 -9.40 3.67 5.11
N GLN A 172 -10.39 4.38 5.64
CA GLN A 172 -11.13 5.40 4.89
C GLN A 172 -10.23 6.54 4.37
N LEU A 173 -9.23 6.95 5.14
CA LEU A 173 -8.26 7.94 4.68
C LEU A 173 -7.44 7.41 3.48
N GLN A 174 -7.02 6.14 3.54
CA GLN A 174 -6.26 5.50 2.46
C GLN A 174 -7.11 5.30 1.20
N GLU A 175 -8.37 4.86 1.34
CA GLU A 175 -9.32 4.74 0.23
C GLU A 175 -9.51 6.08 -0.49
N ASN A 176 -9.68 7.17 0.26
CA ASN A 176 -9.77 8.52 -0.31
C ASN A 176 -8.49 8.96 -1.03
N GLN A 177 -7.30 8.53 -0.57
CA GLN A 177 -6.05 8.79 -1.27
C GLN A 177 -5.95 7.99 -2.57
N ILE A 178 -6.36 6.72 -2.56
CA ILE A 178 -6.40 5.88 -3.76
C ILE A 178 -7.30 6.50 -4.82
N LEU A 179 -8.51 6.92 -4.46
CA LEU A 179 -9.43 7.60 -5.39
C LEU A 179 -8.81 8.86 -6.02
N LYS A 180 -8.09 9.67 -5.22
CA LYS A 180 -7.37 10.85 -5.76
C LYS A 180 -6.29 10.46 -6.76
N TYR A 181 -5.54 9.39 -6.51
CA TYR A 181 -4.53 8.91 -7.45
C TYR A 181 -5.15 8.34 -8.72
N GLU A 182 -6.27 7.61 -8.61
CA GLU A 182 -7.02 7.11 -9.76
C GLU A 182 -7.51 8.25 -10.65
N GLU A 183 -8.05 9.33 -10.08
CA GLU A 183 -8.44 10.52 -10.85
C GLU A 183 -7.26 11.18 -11.58
N ILE A 184 -6.10 11.25 -10.93
CA ILE A 184 -4.87 11.78 -11.55
C ILE A 184 -4.44 10.89 -12.71
N CYS A 185 -4.39 9.57 -12.50
CA CYS A 185 -4.05 8.60 -13.55
C CYS A 185 -5.03 8.66 -14.73
N GLN A 186 -6.33 8.81 -14.47
CA GLN A 186 -7.33 8.93 -15.52
C GLN A 186 -7.16 10.21 -16.34
N LYS A 187 -6.86 11.34 -15.70
CA LYS A 187 -6.52 12.61 -16.38
C LYS A 187 -5.28 12.49 -17.25
N LEU A 188 -4.23 11.82 -16.75
CA LEU A 188 -3.00 11.55 -17.51
C LEU A 188 -3.22 10.54 -18.66
N SER A 189 -4.12 9.57 -18.49
CA SER A 189 -4.44 8.60 -19.55
C SER A 189 -5.33 9.20 -20.64
N SER A 190 -6.04 10.28 -20.32
CA SER A 190 -6.89 11.04 -21.25
C SER A 190 -6.11 12.12 -22.00
N ASP A 191 -4.78 12.02 -22.06
CA ASP A 191 -3.91 12.98 -22.75
C ASP A 191 -3.98 12.80 -24.28
N ASP A 192 -5.19 13.01 -24.80
CA ASP A 192 -5.51 13.14 -26.23
C ASP A 192 -4.64 14.21 -26.90
N LYS A 193 -4.05 15.12 -26.12
CA LYS A 193 -3.07 16.10 -26.59
C LYS A 193 -1.78 15.43 -27.05
N LEU A 194 -1.19 14.55 -26.23
CA LEU A 194 -0.01 13.79 -26.64
C LEU A 194 -0.32 12.86 -27.82
N LYS A 195 -1.49 12.23 -27.81
CA LYS A 195 -1.93 11.36 -28.91
C LYS A 195 -2.13 12.11 -30.23
N SER A 196 -2.65 13.34 -30.17
CA SER A 196 -2.81 14.19 -31.35
C SER A 196 -1.48 14.76 -31.83
N GLU A 197 -0.58 15.12 -30.92
CA GLU A 197 0.78 15.60 -31.23
C GLU A 197 1.65 14.51 -31.89
N VAL A 198 1.58 13.27 -31.39
CA VAL A 198 2.23 12.12 -32.05
C VAL A 198 1.68 11.90 -33.45
N LYS A 199 0.36 12.02 -33.64
CA LYS A 199 -0.26 11.89 -34.97
C LYS A 199 0.18 13.01 -35.93
N THR A 200 0.36 14.24 -35.45
CA THR A 200 0.86 15.34 -36.30
C THR A 200 2.32 15.12 -36.67
N LEU A 201 3.17 14.78 -35.70
CA LEU A 201 4.59 14.50 -35.96
C LEU A 201 4.77 13.31 -36.92
N GLN A 202 3.92 12.28 -36.81
CA GLN A 202 3.96 11.14 -37.72
C GLN A 202 3.61 11.56 -39.17
N LYS A 203 2.62 12.45 -39.36
CA LYS A 203 2.31 13.00 -40.69
C LYS A 203 3.45 13.83 -41.25
N ASP A 204 4.08 14.67 -40.43
CA ASP A 204 5.20 15.51 -40.85
C ASP A 204 6.42 14.65 -41.26
N LEU A 205 6.65 13.54 -40.53
CA LEU A 205 7.70 12.58 -40.85
C LEU A 205 7.43 11.89 -42.20
N GLU A 206 6.21 11.41 -42.44
CA GLU A 206 5.81 10.77 -43.71
C GLU A 206 5.92 11.74 -44.91
N GLN A 207 5.54 13.01 -44.70
CA GLN A 207 5.69 14.06 -45.71
C GLN A 207 7.16 14.34 -46.01
N THR A 208 8.00 14.41 -44.98
CA THR A 208 9.44 14.64 -45.12
C THR A 208 10.12 13.49 -45.84
N ASP A 209 9.81 12.24 -45.49
CA ASP A 209 10.32 11.03 -46.16
C ASP A 209 9.95 11.01 -47.65
N SER A 210 8.70 11.36 -47.97
CA SER A 210 8.24 11.48 -49.36
C SER A 210 9.02 12.55 -50.14
N LYS A 211 9.32 13.69 -49.51
CA LYS A 211 10.15 14.76 -50.10
C LYS A 211 11.61 14.32 -50.29
N CYS A 212 12.18 13.60 -49.33
CA CYS A 212 13.52 13.02 -49.45
C CYS A 212 13.61 12.07 -50.64
N LYS A 213 12.65 11.15 -50.79
CA LYS A 213 12.59 10.23 -51.95
C LYS A 213 12.51 10.95 -53.30
N LEU A 214 11.75 12.04 -53.36
CA LEU A 214 11.70 12.89 -54.56
C LEU A 214 13.07 13.50 -54.87
N LEU A 215 13.73 14.11 -53.88
CA LEU A 215 15.05 14.71 -54.04
C LEU A 215 16.11 13.66 -54.43
N GLU A 216 16.07 12.47 -53.84
CA GLU A 216 16.95 11.35 -54.21
C GLU A 216 16.77 10.97 -55.69
N SER A 217 15.53 10.93 -56.18
CA SER A 217 15.25 10.64 -57.59
C SER A 217 15.76 11.73 -58.54
N GLU A 218 15.74 13.01 -58.12
CA GLU A 218 16.29 14.13 -58.87
C GLU A 218 17.82 14.07 -58.92
N ILE A 219 18.47 13.76 -57.79
CA ILE A 219 19.93 13.57 -57.73
C ILE A 219 20.37 12.48 -58.70
N VAL A 220 19.67 11.33 -58.74
CA VAL A 220 19.98 10.25 -59.69
C VAL A 220 19.87 10.71 -61.14
N LYS A 221 18.85 11.52 -61.48
CA LYS A 221 18.70 12.10 -62.84
C LYS A 221 19.86 13.05 -63.17
N CYS A 222 20.23 13.94 -62.25
CA CYS A 222 21.35 14.86 -62.42
C CYS A 222 22.68 14.11 -62.60
N ASN A 223 22.93 13.08 -61.80
CA ASN A 223 24.14 12.25 -61.92
C ASN A 223 24.23 11.59 -63.29
N LYS A 224 23.12 11.03 -63.80
CA LYS A 224 23.08 10.47 -65.15
C LYS A 224 23.40 11.52 -66.23
N MET A 225 22.88 12.74 -66.10
CA MET A 225 23.18 13.83 -67.03
C MET A 225 24.66 14.24 -66.98
N ILE A 226 25.26 14.24 -65.79
CA ILE A 226 26.70 14.49 -65.61
C ILE A 226 27.53 13.39 -66.30
N GLU A 227 27.18 12.11 -66.10
CA GLU A 227 27.85 10.98 -66.76
C GLU A 227 27.76 11.09 -68.30
N ASP A 228 26.58 11.40 -68.83
CA ASP A 228 26.37 11.61 -70.27
C ASP A 228 27.24 12.77 -70.81
N MET A 229 27.36 13.87 -70.05
CA MET A 229 28.23 15.00 -70.41
C MET A 229 29.71 14.63 -70.34
N GLN A 230 30.14 13.89 -69.31
CA GLN A 230 31.52 13.41 -69.19
C GLN A 230 31.89 12.49 -70.35
N ALA A 231 30.98 11.61 -70.78
CA ALA A 231 31.18 10.76 -71.96
C ALA A 231 31.36 11.59 -73.25
N LYS A 232 30.57 12.66 -73.42
CA LYS A 232 30.74 13.60 -74.54
C LYS A 232 32.07 14.33 -74.49
N ILE A 233 32.48 14.83 -73.32
CA ILE A 233 33.78 15.48 -73.12
C ILE A 233 34.91 14.53 -73.54
N LYS A 234 34.90 13.29 -73.04
CA LYS A 234 35.91 12.27 -73.39
C LYS A 234 35.95 11.96 -74.89
N HIS A 235 34.79 11.92 -75.54
CA HIS A 235 34.70 11.76 -77.00
C HIS A 235 35.34 12.95 -77.74
N TYR A 236 35.05 14.19 -77.32
CA TYR A 236 35.68 15.38 -77.89
C TYR A 236 37.19 15.42 -77.65
N GLU A 237 37.66 15.07 -76.46
CA GLU A 237 39.09 14.97 -76.14
C GLU A 237 39.80 13.96 -77.06
N THR A 238 39.20 12.78 -77.28
CA THR A 238 39.75 11.76 -78.18
C THR A 238 39.80 12.25 -79.64
N ASN A 239 38.75 12.93 -80.11
CA ASN A 239 38.74 13.53 -81.45
C ASN A 239 39.75 14.67 -81.60
N LEU A 240 40.00 15.44 -80.53
CA LEU A 240 40.96 16.54 -80.54
C LEU A 240 42.39 15.99 -80.56
N GLN A 241 42.67 14.93 -79.79
CA GLN A 241 43.94 14.21 -79.84
C GLN A 241 44.21 13.59 -81.21
N SER A 242 43.23 12.94 -81.84
CA SER A 242 43.41 12.37 -83.18
C SER A 242 43.68 13.45 -84.24
N ARG A 243 42.98 14.60 -84.16
CA ARG A 243 43.26 15.76 -85.00
C ARG A 243 44.66 16.34 -84.76
N GLN A 244 45.10 16.43 -83.51
CA GLN A 244 46.45 16.89 -83.18
C GLN A 244 47.50 15.95 -83.80
N ILE A 245 47.32 14.63 -83.69
CA ILE A 245 48.21 13.64 -84.33
C ILE A 245 48.25 13.83 -85.86
N SER A 246 47.10 14.02 -86.51
CA SER A 246 47.06 14.32 -87.95
C SER A 246 47.74 15.65 -88.31
N LEU A 247 47.59 16.68 -87.47
CA LEU A 247 48.26 17.97 -87.66
C LEU A 247 49.77 17.83 -87.54
N ASP A 248 50.24 17.12 -86.51
CA ASP A 248 51.67 16.86 -86.28
C ASP A 248 52.25 16.06 -87.46
N GLN A 249 51.52 15.05 -87.97
CA GLN A 249 51.89 14.30 -89.18
C GLN A 249 52.01 15.22 -90.40
N ALA A 250 51.01 16.05 -90.66
CA ALA A 250 51.05 17.01 -91.77
C ALA A 250 52.20 18.01 -91.62
N SER A 251 52.51 18.46 -90.39
CA SER A 251 53.66 19.31 -90.10
C SER A 251 54.97 18.60 -90.43
N THR A 252 55.14 17.34 -90.03
CA THR A 252 56.34 16.57 -90.37
C THR A 252 56.48 16.32 -91.88
N GLU A 253 55.38 16.15 -92.61
CA GLU A 253 55.39 16.07 -94.07
C GLU A 253 55.79 17.39 -94.72
N MET A 254 55.28 18.52 -94.22
CA MET A 254 55.69 19.85 -94.68
C MET A 254 57.18 20.10 -94.42
N ASP A 255 57.69 19.77 -93.23
CA ASP A 255 59.10 19.90 -92.89
C ASP A 255 59.98 19.04 -93.82
N ALA A 256 59.55 17.81 -94.13
CA ALA A 256 60.23 16.94 -95.08
C ALA A 256 60.25 17.53 -96.50
N LEU A 257 59.13 18.09 -96.96
CA LEU A 257 59.04 18.80 -98.23
C LEU A 257 59.90 20.07 -98.23
N GLU A 258 59.97 20.81 -97.12
CA GLU A 258 60.80 21.99 -96.99
C GLU A 258 62.29 21.62 -97.07
N ILE A 259 62.71 20.54 -96.42
CA ILE A 259 64.05 19.95 -96.58
C ILE A 259 64.32 19.54 -98.02
N ASP A 260 63.37 18.87 -98.69
CA ASP A 260 63.50 18.52 -100.11
C ASP A 260 63.59 19.75 -101.02
N THR A 261 62.91 20.84 -100.66
CA THR A 261 62.95 22.12 -101.40
C THR A 261 64.28 22.84 -101.18
N VAL A 262 64.79 22.83 -99.95
CA VAL A 262 66.14 23.34 -99.61
C VAL A 262 67.20 22.49 -100.33
N ASN A 263 67.11 21.16 -100.30
CA ASN A 263 68.04 20.27 -101.02
C ASN A 263 67.97 20.45 -102.55
N LYS A 264 66.79 20.75 -103.13
CA LYS A 264 66.68 21.13 -104.54
C LYS A 264 67.38 22.46 -104.85
N LYS A 265 67.29 23.43 -103.94
CA LYS A 265 68.05 24.70 -104.01
C LYS A 265 69.56 24.46 -103.89
N THR A 266 69.99 23.54 -103.02
CA THR A 266 71.42 23.19 -102.86
C THR A 266 71.96 22.37 -104.04
N ILE A 267 71.12 21.72 -104.85
CA ILE A 267 71.52 20.97 -106.06
C ILE A 267 71.63 21.88 -107.32
N GLU A 268 70.96 23.03 -107.37
CA GLU A 268 71.14 24.01 -108.47
C GLU A 268 72.23 25.07 -108.21
N GLU A 269 72.67 25.27 -106.97
CA GLU A 269 73.67 26.27 -106.62
C GLU A 269 74.81 25.65 -105.78
N THR A 270 75.76 24.96 -106.42
CA THR A 270 77.13 24.78 -105.90
C THR A 270 78.11 24.34 -107.01
N LYS A 271 78.53 25.31 -107.82
CA LYS A 271 79.94 25.48 -108.20
C LYS A 271 80.44 26.71 -107.44
N GLU A 272 81.62 26.55 -106.86
CA GLU A 272 82.53 27.60 -106.35
C GLU A 272 82.39 28.09 -104.89
N ILE A 273 83.22 27.48 -104.02
CA ILE A 273 84.22 28.02 -103.05
C ILE A 273 83.84 29.18 -102.06
N PRO A 274 84.65 29.52 -101.02
CA PRO A 274 84.93 28.86 -99.73
C PRO A 274 84.70 29.77 -98.47
N ILE A 275 85.11 29.27 -97.28
CA ILE A 275 85.80 29.96 -96.14
C ILE A 275 85.02 30.20 -94.81
N GLN A 276 85.60 29.64 -93.72
CA GLN A 276 85.63 30.04 -92.27
C GLN A 276 84.32 30.23 -91.48
N ASP A 277 84.26 30.23 -90.15
CA ASP A 277 85.00 29.75 -88.96
C ASP A 277 84.24 30.38 -87.76
N LEU A 278 84.34 29.78 -86.56
CA LEU A 278 83.97 30.32 -85.24
C LEU A 278 82.47 30.54 -84.92
N SER A 279 81.94 30.47 -83.68
CA SER A 279 82.28 29.85 -82.39
C SER A 279 81.23 30.32 -81.36
N LYS A 280 80.90 29.48 -80.35
CA LYS A 280 80.34 29.82 -79.00
C LYS A 280 78.90 30.39 -79.01
N SER A 281 78.01 30.20 -78.04
CA SER A 281 78.07 30.27 -76.55
C SER A 281 76.64 29.93 -76.06
N GLN A 282 76.38 28.96 -75.18
CA GLN A 282 76.33 29.05 -73.70
C GLN A 282 75.02 29.63 -73.12
N VAL A 283 74.70 29.23 -71.86
CA VAL A 283 73.80 29.87 -70.85
C VAL A 283 72.36 29.34 -70.81
N THR A 284 72.05 28.33 -69.99
CA THR A 284 71.58 28.33 -68.58
C THR A 284 70.21 28.98 -68.32
N ASN A 285 69.31 28.29 -67.60
CA ASN A 285 69.00 28.49 -66.17
C ASN A 285 67.53 28.19 -65.82
N LYS A 286 67.37 27.51 -64.67
CA LYS A 286 66.41 27.74 -63.56
C LYS A 286 64.89 27.73 -63.86
N SER A 287 63.98 27.35 -62.98
CA SER A 287 63.96 26.82 -61.61
C SER A 287 62.53 27.07 -61.08
N LEU A 288 62.13 26.37 -60.01
CA LEU A 288 61.22 26.87 -58.94
C LEU A 288 59.70 26.90 -59.34
N VAL A 289 58.67 26.61 -58.55
CA VAL A 289 58.37 26.48 -57.10
C VAL A 289 57.10 25.63 -56.92
N GLU A 290 57.08 24.83 -55.84
CA GLU A 290 56.05 24.62 -54.77
C GLU A 290 54.60 25.16 -54.99
N ALA A 291 53.52 24.73 -54.32
CA ALA A 291 53.31 24.12 -53.01
C ALA A 291 51.84 23.64 -52.87
N SER A 292 51.60 22.71 -51.91
CA SER A 292 50.48 22.61 -50.93
C SER A 292 49.01 22.55 -51.44
N SER A 293 48.09 21.74 -50.90
CA SER A 293 47.81 21.47 -49.48
C SER A 293 46.86 20.27 -49.25
N ASN A 294 47.08 19.60 -48.11
CA ASN A 294 46.19 18.72 -47.33
C ASN A 294 44.71 19.16 -47.23
N ILE A 295 43.78 18.20 -47.27
CA ILE A 295 42.62 18.02 -46.34
C ILE A 295 42.33 16.50 -46.27
N GLN A 296 42.82 15.76 -45.28
CA GLN A 296 42.22 15.43 -43.97
C GLN A 296 41.00 14.49 -43.97
N ASP A 297 41.24 13.32 -43.40
CA ASP A 297 40.31 12.35 -42.86
C ASP A 297 39.22 12.97 -41.97
N SER A 298 37.98 12.48 -42.13
CA SER A 298 37.07 12.33 -40.99
C SER A 298 36.07 11.20 -41.25
N LYS A 299 36.44 9.98 -40.82
CA LYS A 299 35.48 8.91 -40.49
C LYS A 299 34.69 9.32 -39.24
N PRO A 300 33.36 9.26 -39.24
CA PRO A 300 32.60 9.33 -37.99
C PRO A 300 32.74 8.01 -37.22
N LYS A 301 33.39 8.05 -36.06
CA LYS A 301 33.25 7.02 -35.01
C LYS A 301 31.92 7.25 -34.32
N PHE A 302 30.95 6.37 -34.55
CA PHE A 302 29.78 6.25 -33.66
C PHE A 302 30.24 5.73 -32.30
N VAL A 303 30.08 6.56 -31.27
CA VAL A 303 30.20 6.16 -29.86
C VAL A 303 28.81 5.75 -29.39
N TYR A 304 28.59 4.45 -29.17
CA TYR A 304 27.47 3.97 -28.37
C TYR A 304 27.70 4.37 -26.92
N LYS A 305 26.89 5.29 -26.40
CA LYS A 305 26.67 5.45 -24.96
C LYS A 305 25.54 4.50 -24.56
N SER A 306 25.91 3.35 -24.00
CA SER A 306 25.02 2.56 -23.16
C SER A 306 24.76 3.34 -21.87
N VAL A 307 23.55 3.87 -21.71
CA VAL A 307 23.05 4.32 -20.40
C VAL A 307 22.47 3.09 -19.72
N GLY A 308 23.03 2.77 -18.56
CA GLY A 308 22.67 1.63 -17.75
C GLY A 308 21.32 1.79 -17.06
N ASN A 309 20.74 0.63 -16.80
CA ASN A 309 19.64 0.42 -15.88
C ASN A 309 19.98 0.92 -14.47
N PHE A 310 19.05 1.67 -13.89
CA PHE A 310 18.64 1.60 -12.48
C PHE A 310 17.15 1.88 -12.40
#